data_AF-A0A7Y6Z6M1-F1
#
_entry.id   AF-A0A7Y6Z6M1-F1
#
_cell.length_a   1.000
_cell.length_b   1.000
_cell.length_c   1.000
_cell.angle_alpha   90.00
_cell.angle_beta   90.00
_cell.angle_gamma   90.00
#
_symmetry.space_group_name_H-M   'P 1'
#
loop_
_entity.id
_entity.type
_entity.pdbx_description
1 polymer ?
#
loop_
_entity_poly.entity_id
_entity_poly.type
_entity_poly.pdbx_seq_one_letter_code
_entity_poly.pdbx_strand_id
1 'polypeptide(L)'
;MPRYLLNVFNLLMLIMSISLIQWHSIQFWIAHTGNIGIAWSLTLEMACMWLWWQNRKRVAFVTSLLVIAGPIAFQVLPVIETLDRNNFDVSKHAAMLEAGHRNISQLEQALDSYLRNSEERLGWATRIDETQAEIEQARSDQLRLIQASPAEIHISNAFVTVSIQVLAISILFLTQILVIAQFRSLSADRNNVEIPEIIEIDVVASDDDFEGEVERVSKWLFSAIQESGKTQAQWAKEHGISAKSISLLKHHQTRKSEGKECISRNDLRHISEQMLIKNDPQSI
;
A
#
# COMPACT_ATOMS: atom_id res chain seq x y z
N MET A 1 -2.19 -12.63 -25.69
CA MET A 1 -3.21 -12.92 -24.66
C MET A 1 -4.39 -11.97 -24.90
N PRO A 2 -5.64 -12.43 -24.98
CA PRO A 2 -6.78 -11.56 -25.20
C PRO A 2 -6.96 -10.57 -24.02
N ARG A 3 -7.32 -9.31 -24.29
CA ARG A 3 -7.39 -8.20 -23.31
C ARG A 3 -8.25 -8.54 -22.08
N TYR A 4 -9.30 -9.34 -22.25
CA TYR A 4 -10.15 -9.77 -21.12
C TYR A 4 -9.40 -10.66 -20.12
N LEU A 5 -8.56 -11.59 -20.58
CA LEU A 5 -7.78 -12.46 -19.70
C LEU A 5 -6.75 -11.67 -18.90
N LEU A 6 -6.15 -10.64 -19.50
CA LEU A 6 -5.19 -9.76 -18.81
C LEU A 6 -5.88 -8.98 -17.69
N ASN A 7 -7.09 -8.46 -17.93
CA ASN A 7 -7.85 -7.72 -16.91
C ASN A 7 -8.31 -8.62 -15.75
N VAL A 8 -8.78 -9.84 -16.06
CA VAL A 8 -9.14 -10.83 -15.03
C VAL A 8 -7.93 -11.24 -14.21
N PHE A 9 -6.79 -11.46 -14.86
CA PHE A 9 -5.53 -11.79 -14.17
C PHE A 9 -5.07 -10.65 -13.25
N ASN A 10 -5.11 -9.40 -13.73
CA ASN A 10 -4.77 -8.23 -12.93
C ASN A 10 -5.68 -8.07 -11.71
N LEU A 11 -6.98 -8.31 -11.86
CA LEU A 11 -7.93 -8.28 -10.75
C LEU A 11 -7.62 -9.38 -9.72
N LEU A 12 -7.34 -10.61 -10.18
CA LEU A 12 -6.95 -11.71 -9.30
C LEU A 12 -5.66 -11.40 -8.55
N MET A 13 -4.65 -10.89 -9.25
CA MET A 13 -3.38 -10.47 -8.65
C MET A 13 -3.59 -9.38 -7.60
N LEU A 14 -4.48 -8.40 -7.86
CA LEU A 14 -4.82 -7.36 -6.90
C LEU A 14 -5.46 -7.96 -5.64
N ILE A 15 -6.48 -8.79 -5.78
CA ILE A 15 -7.20 -9.40 -4.65
C ILE A 15 -6.25 -10.26 -3.80
N MET A 16 -5.42 -11.08 -4.44
CA MET A 16 -4.45 -11.93 -3.76
C MET A 16 -3.41 -11.11 -3.00
N SER A 17 -2.89 -10.06 -3.65
CA SER A 17 -1.91 -9.18 -3.03
C SER A 17 -2.51 -8.44 -1.83
N ILE A 18 -3.71 -7.87 -1.97
CA ILE A 18 -4.41 -7.16 -0.87
C ILE A 18 -4.65 -8.12 0.29
N SER A 19 -5.15 -9.33 0.01
CA SER A 19 -5.45 -10.32 1.04
C SER A 19 -4.21 -10.70 1.85
N LEU A 20 -3.07 -10.91 1.17
CA LEU A 20 -1.82 -11.28 1.85
C LEU A 20 -1.28 -10.13 2.71
N ILE A 21 -1.29 -8.89 2.20
CA ILE A 21 -0.83 -7.72 2.97
C ILE A 21 -1.78 -7.45 4.15
N GLN A 22 -3.10 -7.55 3.92
CA GLN A 22 -4.12 -7.38 4.96
C GLN A 22 -3.99 -8.42 6.06
N TRP A 23 -3.66 -9.67 5.73
CA TRP A 23 -3.41 -10.69 6.74
C TRP A 23 -2.32 -10.25 7.73
N HIS A 24 -1.17 -9.81 7.24
CA HIS A 24 -0.07 -9.36 8.09
C HIS A 24 -0.37 -8.03 8.82
N SER A 25 -1.05 -7.11 8.14
CA SER A 25 -1.44 -5.82 8.74
C SER A 25 -2.43 -6.00 9.89
N ILE A 26 -3.46 -6.85 9.71
CA ILE A 26 -4.45 -7.14 10.74
C ILE A 26 -3.79 -7.75 11.98
N GLN A 27 -2.90 -8.73 11.80
CA GLN A 27 -2.17 -9.36 12.92
C GLN A 27 -1.37 -8.32 13.72
N PHE A 28 -0.66 -7.42 13.01
CA PHE A 28 0.08 -6.34 13.65
C PHE A 28 -0.81 -5.40 14.47
N TRP A 29 -1.92 -4.93 13.89
CA TRP A 29 -2.80 -3.98 14.56
C TRP A 29 -3.60 -4.60 15.71
N ILE A 30 -3.98 -5.88 15.60
CA ILE A 30 -4.60 -6.62 16.70
C ILE A 30 -3.65 -6.73 17.88
N ALA A 31 -2.37 -7.01 17.63
CA ALA A 31 -1.37 -7.08 18.70
C ALA A 31 -1.23 -5.77 19.50
N HIS A 32 -1.46 -4.61 18.86
CA HIS A 32 -1.30 -3.29 19.50
C HIS A 32 -2.60 -2.68 20.05
N THR A 33 -3.73 -2.90 19.37
CA THR A 33 -5.00 -2.19 19.65
C THR A 33 -6.17 -3.14 19.93
N GLY A 34 -5.92 -4.45 20.01
CA GLY A 34 -6.94 -5.47 20.22
C GLY A 34 -7.89 -5.58 19.01
N ASN A 35 -9.16 -5.90 19.26
CA ASN A 35 -10.15 -6.14 18.19
C ASN A 35 -10.37 -4.92 17.27
N ILE A 36 -10.07 -3.70 17.74
CA ILE A 36 -10.17 -2.47 16.94
C ILE A 36 -9.11 -2.44 15.83
N GLY A 37 -8.04 -3.24 15.95
CA GLY A 37 -6.96 -3.31 14.97
C GLY A 37 -7.41 -3.73 13.57
N ILE A 38 -8.48 -4.51 13.46
CA ILE A 38 -9.09 -4.87 12.16
C ILE A 38 -9.57 -3.60 11.44
N ALA A 39 -10.28 -2.73 12.16
CA ALA A 39 -10.80 -1.48 11.60
C ALA A 39 -9.67 -0.55 11.15
N TRP A 40 -8.58 -0.46 11.93
CA TRP A 40 -7.40 0.32 11.55
C TRP A 40 -6.74 -0.19 10.27
N SER A 41 -6.50 -1.50 10.17
CA SER A 41 -5.91 -2.11 8.97
C SER A 41 -6.74 -1.84 7.72
N LEU A 42 -8.06 -2.07 7.81
CA LEU A 42 -8.97 -1.89 6.68
C LEU A 42 -9.07 -0.42 6.27
N THR A 43 -9.14 0.49 7.24
CA THR A 43 -9.27 1.93 6.99
C THR A 43 -8.02 2.48 6.30
N LEU A 44 -6.83 2.10 6.75
CA LEU A 44 -5.57 2.54 6.14
C LEU A 44 -5.42 2.03 4.70
N GLU A 45 -5.79 0.78 4.44
CA GLU A 45 -5.75 0.19 3.11
C GLU A 45 -6.72 0.90 2.15
N MET A 46 -7.98 1.10 2.58
CA MET A 46 -8.98 1.81 1.78
C MET A 46 -8.54 3.26 1.50
N ALA A 47 -7.99 3.95 2.50
CA ALA A 47 -7.45 5.30 2.33
C ALA A 47 -6.29 5.33 1.33
N CYS A 48 -5.38 4.34 1.40
CA CYS A 48 -4.26 4.22 0.49
C CYS A 48 -4.71 4.03 -0.96
N MET A 49 -5.62 3.07 -1.21
CA MET A 49 -6.16 2.83 -2.55
C MET A 49 -6.88 4.06 -3.10
N TRP A 50 -7.70 4.71 -2.27
CA TRP A 50 -8.41 5.92 -2.66
C TRP A 50 -7.46 7.06 -3.03
N LEU A 51 -6.38 7.27 -2.28
CA LEU A 51 -5.38 8.30 -2.59
C LEU A 51 -4.59 8.03 -3.87
N TRP A 52 -4.25 6.76 -4.13
CA TRP A 52 -3.63 6.34 -5.39
C TRP A 52 -4.57 6.55 -6.58
N TRP A 53 -5.86 6.26 -6.39
CA TRP A 53 -6.89 6.53 -7.39
C TRP A 53 -6.97 8.03 -7.72
N GLN A 54 -6.99 8.90 -6.70
CA GLN A 54 -7.06 10.37 -6.81
C GLN A 54 -5.77 11.04 -7.36
N ASN A 55 -4.75 10.28 -7.76
CA ASN A 55 -3.46 10.79 -8.24
C ASN A 55 -2.68 11.68 -7.26
N ARG A 56 -3.01 11.66 -5.95
CA ARG A 56 -2.34 12.47 -4.94
C ARG A 56 -1.03 11.81 -4.51
N LYS A 57 -0.08 11.70 -5.44
CA LYS A 57 1.15 10.89 -5.34
C LYS A 57 1.92 11.08 -4.02
N ARG A 58 2.05 12.32 -3.52
CA ARG A 58 2.77 12.61 -2.27
C ARG A 58 2.07 12.01 -1.04
N VAL A 59 0.76 12.22 -0.91
CA VAL A 59 -0.03 11.72 0.23
C VAL A 59 -0.25 10.22 0.13
N ALA A 60 -0.43 9.72 -1.10
CA ALA A 60 -0.51 8.29 -1.38
C ALA A 60 0.79 7.58 -0.96
N PHE A 61 1.96 8.15 -1.26
CA PHE A 61 3.25 7.60 -0.84
C PHE A 61 3.39 7.54 0.69
N VAL A 62 3.03 8.61 1.41
CA VAL A 62 3.07 8.61 2.89
C VAL A 62 2.13 7.55 3.47
N THR A 63 0.92 7.45 2.92
CA THR A 63 -0.08 6.47 3.38
C THR A 63 0.37 5.04 3.05
N SER A 64 1.01 4.82 1.90
CA SER A 64 1.64 3.56 1.52
C SER A 64 2.74 3.15 2.49
N LEU A 65 3.58 4.11 2.91
CA LEU A 65 4.61 3.86 3.91
C LEU A 65 3.99 3.41 5.24
N LEU A 66 2.88 4.03 5.63
CA LEU A 66 2.13 3.72 6.85
C LEU A 66 1.47 2.33 6.79
N VAL A 67 0.89 1.95 5.65
CA VAL A 67 0.29 0.62 5.43
C VAL A 67 1.35 -0.48 5.52
N ILE A 68 2.54 -0.25 4.98
CA ILE A 68 3.61 -1.25 4.96
C ILE A 68 4.36 -1.31 6.30
N ALA A 69 4.37 -0.22 7.08
CA ALA A 69 5.09 -0.15 8.36
C ALA A 69 4.66 -1.26 9.33
N GLY A 70 3.36 -1.55 9.42
CA GLY A 70 2.83 -2.61 10.30
C GLY A 70 3.34 -4.01 9.92
N PRO A 71 3.09 -4.49 8.69
CA PRO A 71 3.59 -5.77 8.19
C PRO A 71 5.11 -5.94 8.31
N ILE A 72 5.90 -4.89 8.01
CA ILE A 72 7.36 -4.95 8.17
C ILE A 72 7.73 -5.08 9.65
N ALA A 73 7.17 -4.23 10.51
CA ALA A 73 7.45 -4.27 11.94
C ALA A 73 7.13 -5.64 12.55
N PHE A 74 6.00 -6.25 12.14
CA PHE A 74 5.59 -7.59 12.60
C PHE A 74 6.63 -8.68 12.27
N GLN A 75 7.33 -8.58 11.14
CA GLN A 75 8.34 -9.57 10.77
C GLN A 75 9.70 -9.30 11.39
N VAL A 76 10.04 -8.03 11.63
CA VAL A 76 11.35 -7.64 12.17
C VAL A 76 11.41 -7.80 13.69
N LEU A 77 10.32 -7.50 14.40
CA LEU A 77 10.24 -7.61 15.87
C LEU A 77 10.78 -8.94 16.44
N PRO A 78 10.33 -10.12 15.97
CA PRO A 78 10.80 -11.39 16.53
C PRO A 78 12.31 -11.60 16.33
N VAL A 79 12.90 -11.07 15.27
CA VAL A 79 14.36 -11.15 15.04
C VAL A 79 15.11 -10.25 16.02
N ILE A 80 14.60 -9.05 16.29
CA ILE A 80 15.18 -8.17 17.31
C ILE A 80 15.11 -8.83 18.69
N GLU A 81 13.96 -9.39 19.07
CA GLU A 81 13.79 -10.06 20.36
C GLU A 81 14.72 -11.28 20.51
N THR A 82 14.93 -12.04 19.45
CA THR A 82 15.85 -13.19 19.48
C THR A 82 17.31 -12.76 19.58
N LEU A 83 17.70 -11.64 18.97
CA LEU A 83 19.03 -11.05 19.12
C LEU A 83 19.27 -10.59 20.56
N ASP A 84 18.31 -9.87 21.14
CA ASP A 84 18.43 -9.38 22.52
C ASP A 84 18.52 -10.53 23.52
N ARG A 85 17.68 -11.58 23.34
CA ARG A 85 17.76 -12.79 24.17
C ARG A 85 19.10 -13.51 24.03
N ASN A 86 19.62 -13.66 22.81
CA ASN A 86 20.90 -14.31 22.58
C ASN A 86 22.05 -13.52 23.23
N ASN A 87 22.09 -12.20 23.03
CA ASN A 87 23.09 -11.34 23.65
C ASN A 87 23.03 -11.41 25.19
N PHE A 88 21.82 -11.45 25.74
CA PHE A 88 21.61 -11.62 27.17
C PHE A 88 22.11 -12.99 27.66
N ASP A 89 21.77 -14.07 26.96
CA ASP A 89 22.20 -15.43 27.32
C ASP A 89 23.72 -15.60 27.23
N VAL A 90 24.35 -15.10 26.18
CA VAL A 90 25.82 -15.08 26.02
C VAL A 90 26.47 -14.28 27.15
N SER A 91 25.95 -13.09 27.46
CA SER A 91 26.47 -12.25 28.55
C SER A 91 26.32 -12.92 29.92
N LYS A 92 25.18 -13.57 30.16
CA LYS A 92 24.89 -14.32 31.38
C LYS A 92 25.82 -15.53 31.52
N HIS A 93 26.04 -16.29 30.45
CA HIS A 93 26.99 -17.40 30.42
C HIS A 93 28.42 -16.94 30.70
N ALA A 94 28.85 -15.82 30.08
CA ALA A 94 30.16 -15.22 30.34
C ALA A 94 30.31 -14.79 31.81
N ALA A 95 29.29 -14.16 32.39
CA ALA A 95 29.28 -13.76 33.80
C ALA A 95 29.32 -14.96 34.75
N MET A 96 28.62 -16.05 34.42
CA MET A 96 28.66 -17.31 35.20
C MET A 96 30.06 -17.95 35.16
N LEU A 97 30.71 -17.96 33.98
CA LEU A 97 32.07 -18.45 33.85
C LEU A 97 33.05 -17.59 34.65
N GLU A 98 32.92 -16.27 34.60
CA GLU A 98 33.79 -15.37 35.36
C GLU A 98 33.60 -15.54 36.88
N ALA A 99 32.35 -15.66 37.35
CA ALA A 99 32.06 -15.94 38.75
C ALA A 99 32.66 -17.29 39.21
N GLY A 100 32.59 -18.32 38.37
CA GLY A 100 33.23 -19.62 38.61
C GLY A 100 34.74 -19.51 38.75
N HIS A 101 35.42 -18.80 37.83
CA HIS A 101 36.87 -18.57 37.91
C HIS A 101 37.27 -17.82 39.20
N ARG A 102 36.50 -16.80 39.58
CA ARG A 102 36.76 -16.05 40.83
C ARG A 102 36.60 -16.96 42.05
N ASN A 103 35.58 -17.81 42.08
CA ASN A 103 35.36 -18.75 43.17
C ASN A 103 36.53 -19.74 43.32
N ILE A 104 36.97 -20.36 42.23
CA ILE A 104 38.13 -21.26 42.23
C ILE A 104 39.38 -20.54 42.71
N SER A 105 39.64 -19.32 42.22
CA SER A 105 40.80 -18.53 42.65
C SER A 105 40.76 -18.20 44.15
N GLN A 106 39.59 -17.89 44.70
CA GLN A 106 39.41 -17.66 46.14
C GLN A 106 39.65 -18.93 46.96
N LEU A 107 39.14 -20.07 46.51
CA LEU A 107 39.37 -21.37 47.16
C LEU A 107 40.85 -21.78 47.10
N GLU A 108 41.53 -21.54 45.98
CA GLU A 108 42.97 -21.79 45.83
C GLU A 108 43.80 -20.90 46.78
N GLN A 109 43.44 -19.63 46.93
CA GLN A 109 44.08 -18.72 47.90
C GLN A 109 43.83 -19.14 49.36
N ALA A 110 42.61 -19.62 49.66
CA ALA A 110 42.27 -20.14 50.98
C ALA A 110 43.06 -21.42 51.29
N LEU A 111 43.17 -22.33 50.32
CA LEU A 111 43.94 -23.56 50.43
C LEU A 111 45.42 -23.26 50.72
N ASP A 112 46.03 -22.34 49.97
CA ASP A 112 47.44 -21.94 50.19
C ASP A 112 47.65 -21.34 51.59
N SER A 113 46.67 -20.55 52.06
CA SER A 113 46.70 -20.01 53.43
C SER A 113 46.59 -21.11 54.50
N TYR A 114 45.75 -22.12 54.29
CA TYR A 114 45.62 -23.25 55.20
C TYR A 114 46.87 -24.13 55.22
N LEU A 115 47.49 -24.37 54.07
CA LEU A 115 48.74 -25.10 53.97
C LEU A 115 49.85 -24.40 54.76
N ARG A 116 50.04 -23.09 54.56
CA ARG A 116 51.01 -22.29 55.32
C ARG A 116 50.76 -22.32 56.84
N ASN A 117 49.50 -22.20 57.28
CA ASN A 117 49.16 -22.23 58.70
C ASN A 117 49.24 -23.64 59.33
N SER A 118 49.17 -24.70 58.53
CA SER A 118 49.25 -26.09 58.99
C SER A 118 50.65 -26.50 59.42
N GLU A 119 51.68 -25.80 58.94
CA GLU A 119 53.07 -25.99 59.36
C GLU A 119 53.28 -25.58 60.84
N GLU A 120 52.47 -24.65 61.35
CA GLU A 120 52.61 -24.07 62.70
C GLU A 120 51.60 -24.62 63.72
N ARG A 121 50.47 -25.21 63.29
CA ARG A 121 49.35 -25.61 64.19
C ARG A 121 48.67 -26.92 63.78
N LEU A 122 48.25 -27.71 64.76
CA LEU A 122 47.49 -28.95 64.56
C LEU A 122 45.99 -28.65 64.29
N GLY A 123 45.36 -29.42 63.39
CA GLY A 123 43.90 -29.38 63.15
C GLY A 123 43.42 -28.87 61.78
N TRP A 124 44.33 -28.56 60.85
CA TRP A 124 43.97 -28.03 59.52
C TRP A 124 43.67 -29.08 58.45
N ALA A 125 44.05 -30.34 58.66
CA ALA A 125 43.91 -31.42 57.67
C ALA A 125 42.48 -31.53 57.11
N THR A 126 41.47 -31.52 57.99
CA THR A 126 40.06 -31.58 57.57
C THR A 126 39.66 -30.40 56.68
N ARG A 127 40.08 -29.16 57.00
CA ARG A 127 39.76 -27.99 56.17
C ARG A 127 40.48 -28.02 54.83
N ILE A 128 41.70 -28.54 54.79
CA ILE A 128 42.47 -28.72 53.56
C ILE A 128 41.75 -29.71 52.64
N ASP A 129 41.35 -30.87 53.17
CA ASP A 129 40.64 -31.91 52.42
C ASP A 129 39.28 -31.39 51.92
N GLU A 130 38.52 -30.68 52.76
CA GLU A 130 37.24 -30.04 52.39
C GLU A 130 37.43 -29.01 51.27
N THR A 131 38.42 -28.11 51.40
CA THR A 131 38.68 -27.07 50.39
C THR A 131 39.15 -27.68 49.06
N GLN A 132 39.95 -28.75 49.10
CA GLN A 132 40.36 -29.47 47.90
C GLN A 132 39.16 -30.12 47.19
N ALA A 133 38.24 -30.73 47.95
CA ALA A 133 37.02 -31.29 47.40
C ALA A 133 36.11 -30.20 46.77
N GLU A 134 35.99 -29.03 47.42
CA GLU A 134 35.25 -27.89 46.89
C GLU A 134 35.86 -27.34 45.58
N ILE A 135 37.19 -27.28 45.47
CA ILE A 135 37.88 -26.88 44.24
C ILE A 135 37.59 -27.86 43.09
N GLU A 136 37.67 -29.16 43.35
CA GLU A 136 37.40 -30.18 42.33
C GLU A 136 35.95 -30.13 41.87
N GLN A 137 35.01 -29.95 42.81
CA GLN A 137 33.60 -29.76 42.50
C GLN A 137 33.39 -28.49 41.64
N ALA A 138 33.96 -27.35 42.04
CA ALA A 138 33.82 -26.09 41.32
C ALA A 138 34.40 -26.17 39.89
N ARG A 139 35.54 -26.86 39.71
CA ARG A 139 36.12 -27.13 38.38
C ARG A 139 35.21 -28.01 37.53
N SER A 140 34.61 -29.04 38.12
CA SER A 140 33.68 -29.93 37.41
C SER A 140 32.41 -29.19 36.96
N ASP A 141 31.88 -28.29 37.81
CA ASP A 141 30.73 -27.46 37.48
C ASP A 141 31.07 -26.44 36.39
N GLN A 142 32.27 -25.88 36.40
CA GLN A 142 32.74 -25.00 35.33
C GLN A 142 32.89 -25.77 34.00
N LEU A 143 33.44 -26.98 34.01
CA LEU A 143 33.53 -27.81 32.80
C LEU A 143 32.15 -28.13 32.24
N ARG A 144 31.16 -28.38 33.10
CA ARG A 144 29.76 -28.55 32.69
C ARG A 144 29.20 -27.28 32.05
N LEU A 145 29.49 -26.10 32.59
CA LEU A 145 29.05 -24.83 32.02
C LEU A 145 29.69 -24.55 30.65
N ILE A 146 30.96 -24.90 30.45
CA ILE A 146 31.65 -24.78 29.16
C ILE A 146 31.04 -25.74 28.13
N GLN A 147 30.73 -26.98 28.53
CA GLN A 147 30.08 -27.96 27.65
C GLN A 147 28.63 -27.57 27.32
N ALA A 148 27.94 -26.91 28.25
CA ALA A 148 26.61 -26.36 28.07
C ALA A 148 26.61 -25.00 27.35
N SER A 149 27.67 -24.69 26.58
CA SER A 149 27.78 -23.44 25.81
C SER A 149 26.47 -23.17 25.07
N PRO A 150 25.91 -21.95 25.15
CA PRO A 150 24.69 -21.62 24.43
C PRO A 150 24.94 -21.88 22.95
N ALA A 151 24.01 -22.63 22.32
CA ALA A 151 24.09 -22.90 20.89
C ALA A 151 24.09 -21.57 20.14
N GLU A 152 25.07 -21.36 19.26
CA GLU A 152 25.06 -20.21 18.35
C GLU A 152 23.78 -20.27 17.53
N ILE A 153 22.82 -19.41 17.85
CA ILE A 153 21.65 -19.23 17.00
C ILE A 153 22.20 -18.80 15.64
N HIS A 154 21.83 -19.53 14.58
CA HIS A 154 22.11 -19.13 13.20
C HIS A 154 21.28 -17.88 12.84
N ILE A 155 21.67 -16.75 13.43
CA ILE A 155 21.10 -15.41 13.23
C ILE A 155 21.00 -15.10 11.72
N SER A 156 21.97 -15.56 10.95
CA SER A 156 22.01 -15.46 9.48
C SER A 156 20.73 -15.96 8.81
N ASN A 157 20.19 -17.11 9.22
CA ASN A 157 19.01 -17.70 8.58
C ASN A 157 17.75 -16.88 8.85
N ALA A 158 17.60 -16.36 10.08
CA ALA A 158 16.48 -15.51 10.46
C ALA A 158 16.48 -14.18 9.67
N PHE A 159 17.65 -13.55 9.54
CA PHE A 159 17.79 -12.32 8.74
C PHE A 159 17.50 -12.54 7.25
N VAL A 160 17.97 -13.64 6.67
CA VAL A 160 17.70 -13.96 5.26
C VAL A 160 16.20 -14.17 5.04
N THR A 161 15.53 -14.94 5.91
CA THR A 161 14.09 -15.16 5.80
C THR A 161 13.29 -13.86 5.90
N VAL A 162 13.57 -13.02 6.90
CA VAL A 162 12.88 -11.72 7.04
C VAL A 162 13.17 -10.80 5.86
N SER A 163 14.42 -10.75 5.38
CA SER A 163 14.78 -9.93 4.22
C SER A 163 14.00 -10.33 2.96
N ILE A 164 13.86 -11.63 2.70
CA ILE A 164 13.09 -12.16 1.57
C ILE A 164 11.60 -11.81 1.73
N GLN A 165 11.04 -11.93 2.93
CA GLN A 165 9.63 -11.64 3.17
C GLN A 165 9.32 -10.14 3.07
N VAL A 166 10.19 -9.25 3.59
CA VAL A 166 10.07 -7.80 3.42
C VAL A 166 10.16 -7.41 1.94
N LEU A 167 11.09 -8.03 1.19
CA LEU A 167 11.21 -7.82 -0.25
C LEU A 167 9.95 -8.29 -0.99
N ALA A 168 9.40 -9.46 -0.63
CA ALA A 168 8.17 -9.98 -1.21
C ALA A 168 6.96 -9.06 -0.96
N ILE A 169 6.77 -8.59 0.27
CA ILE A 169 5.70 -7.62 0.59
C ILE A 169 5.87 -6.33 -0.21
N SER A 170 7.11 -5.83 -0.33
CA SER A 170 7.40 -4.61 -1.09
C SER A 170 7.06 -4.77 -2.58
N ILE A 171 7.43 -5.90 -3.19
CA ILE A 171 7.10 -6.21 -4.58
C ILE A 171 5.58 -6.34 -4.77
N LEU A 172 4.89 -7.02 -3.86
CA LEU A 172 3.44 -7.19 -3.91
C LEU A 172 2.70 -5.86 -3.81
N PHE A 173 3.17 -4.97 -2.94
CA PHE A 173 2.60 -3.63 -2.79
C PHE A 173 2.85 -2.75 -4.03
N LEU A 174 4.06 -2.78 -4.59
CA LEU A 174 4.35 -2.11 -5.86
C LEU A 174 3.47 -2.63 -6.99
N THR A 175 3.22 -3.94 -7.03
CA THR A 175 2.31 -4.57 -8.00
C THR A 175 0.89 -4.01 -7.86
N GLN A 176 0.37 -3.82 -6.64
CA GLN A 176 -0.95 -3.21 -6.43
C GLN A 176 -1.02 -1.79 -6.98
N ILE A 177 0.00 -0.96 -6.71
CA ILE A 177 0.06 0.42 -7.20
C ILE A 177 0.02 0.45 -8.74
N LEU A 178 0.80 -0.42 -9.39
CA LEU A 178 0.84 -0.50 -10.85
C LEU A 178 -0.49 -0.95 -11.43
N VAL A 179 -1.14 -1.95 -10.83
CA VAL A 179 -2.46 -2.43 -11.26
C VAL A 179 -3.52 -1.36 -11.07
N ILE A 180 -3.53 -0.64 -9.94
CA ILE A 180 -4.45 0.49 -9.70
C ILE A 180 -4.22 1.62 -10.72
N ALA A 181 -2.97 1.96 -11.01
CA ALA A 181 -2.63 2.97 -12.01
C ALA A 181 -3.10 2.56 -13.41
N GLN A 182 -2.95 1.29 -13.79
CA GLN A 182 -3.43 0.74 -15.06
C GLN A 182 -4.95 0.75 -15.15
N PHE A 183 -5.67 0.32 -14.10
CA PHE A 183 -7.13 0.38 -14.08
C PHE A 183 -7.63 1.82 -14.20
N ARG A 184 -6.99 2.76 -13.51
CA ARG A 184 -7.34 4.18 -13.65
C ARG A 184 -7.07 4.68 -15.06
N SER A 185 -5.94 4.34 -15.69
CA SER A 185 -5.69 4.77 -17.07
C SER A 185 -6.73 4.19 -18.02
N LEU A 186 -7.16 2.93 -17.82
CA LEU A 186 -8.24 2.32 -18.60
C LEU A 186 -9.60 2.99 -18.33
N SER A 187 -9.89 3.40 -17.09
CA SER A 187 -11.10 4.16 -16.77
C SER A 187 -11.07 5.57 -17.35
N ALA A 188 -9.92 6.24 -17.32
CA ALA A 188 -9.72 7.55 -17.93
C ALA A 188 -9.82 7.48 -19.45
N ASP A 189 -9.25 6.43 -20.06
CA ASP A 189 -9.33 6.18 -21.50
C ASP A 189 -10.76 5.79 -21.90
N ARG A 190 -11.48 4.98 -21.10
CA ARG A 190 -12.91 4.71 -21.29
C ARG A 190 -13.79 5.95 -21.14
N ASN A 191 -13.43 6.86 -20.26
CA ASN A 191 -14.10 8.16 -20.12
C ASN A 191 -13.68 9.14 -21.24
N ASN A 192 -12.55 8.89 -21.92
CA ASN A 192 -12.07 9.61 -23.12
C ASN A 192 -12.50 8.94 -24.44
N VAL A 193 -13.07 7.73 -24.40
CA VAL A 193 -13.83 7.18 -25.53
C VAL A 193 -15.07 8.07 -25.64
N GLU A 194 -15.04 8.94 -26.63
CA GLU A 194 -16.06 9.91 -27.02
C GLU A 194 -17.49 9.37 -26.84
N ILE A 195 -18.04 9.54 -25.64
CA ILE A 195 -19.44 9.93 -25.48
C ILE A 195 -19.36 11.46 -25.43
N PRO A 196 -20.03 12.19 -26.35
CA PRO A 196 -19.92 13.63 -26.40
C PRO A 196 -20.31 14.21 -25.03
N GLU A 197 -19.37 14.95 -24.47
CA GLU A 197 -19.47 15.85 -23.32
C GLU A 197 -20.90 16.16 -22.86
N ILE A 198 -21.41 15.38 -21.91
CA ILE A 198 -22.48 15.84 -21.03
C ILE A 198 -21.76 16.64 -19.94
N ILE A 199 -21.53 17.92 -20.22
CA ILE A 199 -20.96 18.87 -19.27
C ILE A 199 -22.03 19.14 -18.21
N GLU A 200 -21.80 18.64 -17.00
CA GLU A 200 -22.29 19.27 -15.78
C GLU A 200 -21.66 20.67 -15.73
N ILE A 201 -22.45 21.68 -16.12
CA ILE A 201 -22.04 23.09 -16.12
C ILE A 201 -22.00 23.57 -14.66
N ASP A 202 -20.81 23.58 -14.05
CA ASP A 202 -20.51 24.58 -13.04
C ASP A 202 -19.92 25.82 -13.71
N VAL A 203 -20.39 26.96 -13.22
CA VAL A 203 -20.45 28.24 -13.89
C VAL A 203 -19.07 28.89 -13.95
N VAL A 204 -18.57 29.17 -15.16
CA VAL A 204 -18.01 30.46 -15.68
C VAL A 204 -17.27 30.12 -16.99
N ALA A 205 -18.00 30.02 -18.11
CA ALA A 205 -17.39 29.82 -19.44
C ALA A 205 -17.38 31.15 -20.22
N SER A 206 -16.16 31.59 -20.53
CA SER A 206 -15.81 32.69 -21.44
C SER A 206 -16.61 32.63 -22.75
N ASP A 207 -16.92 33.80 -23.32
CA ASP A 207 -17.71 33.95 -24.55
C ASP A 207 -17.07 33.28 -25.79
N ASP A 208 -15.76 33.00 -25.74
CA ASP A 208 -15.02 32.30 -26.80
C ASP A 208 -15.35 30.80 -26.89
N ASP A 209 -15.77 30.16 -25.80
CA ASP A 209 -16.07 28.72 -25.77
C ASP A 209 -17.42 28.41 -26.45
N PHE A 210 -18.37 29.34 -26.32
CA PHE A 210 -19.72 29.22 -26.89
C PHE A 210 -19.72 29.24 -28.42
N GLU A 211 -18.88 30.06 -29.04
CA GLU A 211 -18.81 30.15 -30.50
C GLU A 211 -18.23 28.88 -31.13
N GLY A 212 -17.23 28.27 -30.47
CA GLY A 212 -16.68 26.98 -30.89
C GLY A 212 -17.70 25.84 -30.79
N GLU A 213 -18.55 25.87 -29.77
CA GLU A 213 -19.65 24.91 -29.63
C GLU A 213 -20.72 25.08 -30.73
N VAL A 214 -21.11 26.32 -31.04
CA VAL A 214 -22.08 26.60 -32.11
C VAL A 214 -21.56 26.14 -33.49
N GLU A 215 -20.29 26.40 -33.81
CA GLU A 215 -19.71 25.97 -35.09
C GLU A 215 -19.67 24.44 -35.20
N ARG A 216 -19.34 23.75 -34.11
CA ARG A 216 -19.28 22.27 -34.05
C ARG A 216 -20.66 21.65 -34.24
N VAL A 217 -21.65 22.10 -33.47
CA VAL A 217 -23.03 21.58 -33.52
C VAL A 217 -23.70 21.91 -34.86
N SER A 218 -23.46 23.10 -35.42
CA SER A 218 -24.01 23.47 -36.72
C SER A 218 -23.45 22.60 -37.86
N LYS A 219 -22.13 22.41 -37.96
CA LYS A 219 -21.52 21.55 -38.99
C LYS A 219 -22.07 20.14 -38.93
N TRP A 220 -22.13 19.56 -37.74
CA TRP A 220 -22.61 18.20 -37.55
C TRP A 220 -24.11 18.05 -37.86
N LEU A 221 -24.95 18.99 -37.38
CA LEU A 221 -26.38 19.01 -37.68
C LEU A 221 -26.64 19.03 -39.19
N PHE A 222 -25.91 19.86 -39.95
CA PHE A 222 -26.11 19.94 -41.41
C PHE A 222 -25.60 18.72 -42.14
N SER A 223 -24.51 18.08 -41.68
CA SER A 223 -24.10 16.77 -42.17
C SER A 223 -25.20 15.72 -41.95
N ALA A 224 -25.78 15.64 -40.75
CA ALA A 224 -26.85 14.69 -40.44
C ALA A 224 -28.15 14.95 -41.23
N ILE A 225 -28.52 16.22 -41.44
CA ILE A 225 -29.67 16.58 -42.28
C ILE A 225 -29.41 16.19 -43.74
N GLN A 226 -28.18 16.39 -44.24
CA GLN A 226 -27.81 16.05 -45.61
C GLN A 226 -27.77 14.53 -45.84
N GLU A 227 -27.21 13.77 -44.90
CA GLU A 227 -27.18 12.30 -44.94
C GLU A 227 -28.58 11.68 -44.86
N SER A 228 -29.48 12.27 -44.07
CA SER A 228 -30.85 11.80 -43.96
C SER A 228 -31.76 12.17 -45.14
N GLY A 229 -31.32 13.04 -46.05
CA GLY A 229 -32.10 13.50 -47.20
C GLY A 229 -33.37 14.29 -46.85
N LYS A 230 -33.50 14.75 -45.60
CA LYS A 230 -34.71 15.42 -45.07
C LYS A 230 -34.60 16.93 -45.17
N THR A 231 -35.74 17.61 -45.24
CA THR A 231 -35.78 19.07 -45.10
C THR A 231 -35.59 19.49 -43.64
N GLN A 232 -35.05 20.69 -43.40
CA GLN A 232 -34.77 21.19 -42.04
C GLN A 232 -36.01 21.15 -41.12
N ALA A 233 -37.18 21.51 -41.64
CA ALA A 233 -38.43 21.52 -40.88
C ALA A 233 -38.91 20.09 -40.56
N GLN A 234 -38.72 19.15 -41.47
CA GLN A 234 -39.09 17.76 -41.28
C GLN A 234 -38.16 17.09 -40.26
N TRP A 235 -36.87 17.39 -40.35
CA TRP A 235 -35.86 16.94 -39.39
C TRP A 235 -36.14 17.51 -37.99
N ALA A 236 -36.50 18.80 -37.88
CA ALA A 236 -36.87 19.44 -36.61
C ALA A 236 -38.06 18.73 -35.93
N LYS A 237 -39.11 18.45 -36.71
CA LYS A 237 -40.34 17.82 -36.24
C LYS A 237 -40.10 16.40 -35.70
N GLU A 238 -39.20 15.66 -36.34
CA GLU A 238 -38.88 14.27 -35.97
C GLU A 238 -38.04 14.16 -34.69
N HIS A 239 -37.32 15.22 -34.34
CA HIS A 239 -36.44 15.29 -33.17
C HIS A 239 -36.99 16.20 -32.05
N GLY A 240 -38.26 16.63 -32.16
CA GLY A 240 -38.90 17.47 -31.14
C GLY A 240 -38.26 18.85 -30.97
N ILE A 241 -37.53 19.34 -31.98
CA ILE A 241 -36.83 20.62 -31.96
C ILE A 241 -37.63 21.66 -32.73
N SER A 242 -37.63 22.91 -32.25
CA SER A 242 -38.22 24.03 -32.98
C SER A 242 -37.46 24.32 -34.28
N ALA A 243 -38.17 24.43 -35.40
CA ALA A 243 -37.59 24.86 -36.67
C ALA A 243 -36.92 26.25 -36.57
N LYS A 244 -37.38 27.10 -35.64
CA LYS A 244 -36.73 28.39 -35.34
C LYS A 244 -35.31 28.18 -34.80
N SER A 245 -35.12 27.28 -33.84
CA SER A 245 -33.81 27.05 -33.19
C SER A 245 -32.79 26.48 -34.19
N ILE A 246 -33.22 25.62 -35.12
CA ILE A 246 -32.37 25.13 -36.23
C ILE A 246 -31.97 26.23 -37.21
N SER A 247 -32.90 27.14 -37.52
CA SER A 247 -32.61 28.29 -38.38
C SER A 247 -31.67 29.29 -37.70
N LEU A 248 -31.84 29.52 -36.39
CA LEU A 248 -30.95 30.34 -35.58
C LEU A 248 -29.54 29.75 -35.52
N LEU A 249 -29.42 28.44 -35.36
CA LEU A 249 -28.14 27.74 -35.37
C LEU A 249 -27.41 27.87 -36.72
N LYS A 250 -28.14 27.70 -37.83
CA LYS A 250 -27.60 27.81 -39.19
C LYS A 250 -26.96 29.16 -39.46
N HIS A 251 -27.65 30.21 -39.04
CA HIS A 251 -27.31 31.57 -39.37
C HIS A 251 -26.64 32.30 -38.21
N HIS A 252 -26.21 31.58 -37.16
CA HIS A 252 -25.68 32.16 -35.94
C HIS A 252 -24.57 33.18 -36.20
N GLN A 253 -23.56 32.79 -36.98
CA GLN A 253 -22.40 33.65 -37.25
C GLN A 253 -22.75 34.88 -38.09
N THR A 254 -23.66 34.74 -39.07
CA THR A 254 -24.19 35.84 -39.88
C THR A 254 -25.12 36.76 -39.09
N ARG A 255 -25.88 36.22 -38.15
CA ARG A 255 -26.82 36.99 -37.32
C ARG A 255 -26.10 37.74 -36.21
N LYS A 256 -25.00 37.18 -35.69
CA LYS A 256 -24.11 37.82 -34.72
C LYS A 256 -23.44 39.06 -35.31
N SER A 257 -22.94 38.98 -36.55
CA SER A 257 -22.35 40.14 -37.24
C SER A 257 -23.37 41.23 -37.59
N GLU A 258 -24.65 40.87 -37.71
CA GLU A 258 -25.77 41.79 -37.98
C GLU A 258 -26.46 42.30 -36.70
N GLY A 259 -26.02 41.88 -35.50
CA GLY A 259 -26.61 42.27 -34.22
C GLY A 259 -28.04 41.75 -33.99
N LYS A 260 -28.41 40.64 -34.66
CA LYS A 260 -29.75 40.04 -34.59
C LYS A 260 -29.82 38.94 -33.53
N GLU A 261 -31.04 38.53 -33.16
CA GLU A 261 -31.29 37.42 -32.22
C GLU A 261 -30.51 36.16 -32.66
N CYS A 262 -29.61 35.70 -31.80
CA CYS A 262 -28.76 34.52 -31.99
C CYS A 262 -29.34 33.31 -31.22
N ILE A 263 -28.77 32.12 -31.43
CA ILE A 263 -29.21 30.95 -30.67
C ILE A 263 -28.89 31.11 -29.18
N SER A 264 -29.83 30.75 -28.31
CA SER A 264 -29.58 30.75 -26.87
C SER A 264 -28.76 29.52 -26.45
N ARG A 265 -27.99 29.63 -25.35
CA ARG A 265 -27.27 28.48 -24.76
C ARG A 265 -28.21 27.31 -24.45
N ASN A 266 -29.42 27.61 -24.00
CA ASN A 266 -30.43 26.58 -23.69
C ASN A 266 -30.94 25.89 -24.96
N ASP A 267 -31.16 26.63 -26.05
CA ASP A 267 -31.57 26.05 -27.33
C ASP A 267 -30.46 25.20 -27.95
N LEU A 268 -29.21 25.67 -27.89
CA LEU A 268 -28.06 24.91 -28.37
C LEU A 268 -27.92 23.58 -27.62
N ARG A 269 -28.05 23.62 -26.28
CA ARG A 269 -28.01 22.44 -25.43
C ARG A 269 -29.18 21.48 -25.70
N HIS A 270 -30.38 22.01 -25.89
CA HIS A 270 -31.54 21.17 -26.23
C HIS A 270 -31.36 20.49 -27.59
N ILE A 271 -30.76 21.17 -28.57
CA ILE A 271 -30.43 20.57 -29.87
C ILE A 271 -29.36 19.47 -29.69
N SER A 272 -28.31 19.70 -28.90
CA SER A 272 -27.27 18.69 -28.69
C SER A 272 -27.79 17.47 -27.91
N GLU A 273 -28.61 17.65 -26.88
CA GLU A 273 -29.21 16.57 -26.08
C GLU A 273 -30.11 15.64 -26.91
N GLN A 274 -31.02 16.19 -27.71
CA GLN A 274 -31.91 15.40 -28.57
C GLN A 274 -31.17 14.58 -29.63
N MET A 275 -29.94 15.00 -29.97
CA MET A 275 -29.07 14.32 -30.92
C MET A 275 -28.30 13.17 -30.30
N LEU A 276 -27.94 13.28 -29.01
CA LEU A 276 -27.25 12.22 -28.27
C LEU A 276 -28.14 11.03 -27.98
N ILE A 277 -29.42 11.27 -27.71
CA ILE A 277 -30.38 10.23 -27.29
C ILE A 277 -30.72 9.25 -28.42
N LYS A 278 -30.59 9.64 -29.70
CA LYS A 278 -31.10 8.85 -30.84
C LYS A 278 -30.01 8.18 -31.69
N ASN A 279 -28.72 8.45 -31.39
CA ASN A 279 -27.58 7.83 -32.08
C ASN A 279 -27.04 6.57 -31.39
N ASP A 280 -27.72 6.06 -30.36
CA ASP A 280 -27.42 4.76 -29.76
C ASP A 280 -28.08 3.64 -30.61
N PRO A 281 -27.32 2.80 -31.35
CA PRO A 281 -27.90 1.78 -32.24
C PRO A 281 -28.50 0.58 -31.49
N GLN A 282 -28.75 0.68 -30.18
CA GLN A 282 -29.11 -0.46 -29.30
C GLN A 282 -30.51 -0.35 -28.66
N SER A 283 -31.39 0.56 -29.09
CA SER A 283 -32.78 0.58 -28.59
C SER A 283 -33.83 0.15 -29.63
N ILE A 284 -33.74 -1.10 -30.10
CA ILE A 284 -34.91 -1.97 -30.39
C ILE A 284 -34.54 -3.39 -29.96
#